data_AF-A0A6J2XEE9-F1
#
_entry.id   AF-A0A6J2XEE9-F1
#
_cell.length_a   1.000
_cell.length_b   1.000
_cell.length_c   1.000
_cell.angle_alpha   90.00
_cell.angle_beta   90.00
_cell.angle_gamma   90.00
#
_symmetry.space_group_name_H-M   'P 1'
#
loop_
_entity.id
_entity.type
_entity.pdbx_description
1 polymer ?
#
loop_
_entity_poly.entity_id
_entity_poly.type
_entity_poly.pdbx_seq_one_letter_code
_entity_poly.pdbx_strand_id
1 'polypeptide(L)'
;MRHLKGKESIFKKPQRTAPKNYITRMPDFKKNPHKWTKYSLEDVQEITDESNKKSAMDFLKQLANRRKLEQGLMEDEKMDDLPSKIVFNKHIKKNSNDQEKVSETQSTESNSEKSQLSFNHSKVIMPEYNIGQKVPRKNRNLKRNKPEKSNELRLDHLDFEDE
;
A
#
# COMPACT_ATOMS: atom_id res chain seq x y z
N MET A 1 6.84 61.13 -2.72
CA MET A 1 6.10 60.44 -3.79
C MET A 1 5.21 59.36 -3.19
N ARG A 2 3.88 59.50 -3.27
CA ARG A 2 2.91 58.50 -2.78
C ARG A 2 2.70 57.41 -3.85
N HIS A 3 3.02 56.16 -3.53
CA HIS A 3 2.71 55.02 -4.38
C HIS A 3 1.19 54.75 -4.40
N LEU A 4 0.58 54.74 -5.59
CA LEU A 4 -0.84 54.41 -5.79
C LEU A 4 -1.01 52.89 -5.67
N LYS A 5 -1.32 52.38 -4.47
CA LYS A 5 -1.84 51.02 -4.28
C LYS A 5 -3.35 51.02 -4.50
N GLY A 6 -3.85 50.10 -5.33
CA GLY A 6 -5.30 49.88 -5.50
C GLY A 6 -5.94 50.43 -6.77
N LYS A 7 -5.17 50.92 -7.75
CA LYS A 7 -5.68 51.16 -9.10
C LYS A 7 -5.25 50.01 -10.01
N GLU A 8 -6.04 48.94 -10.05
CA GLU A 8 -5.73 47.75 -10.85
C GLU A 8 -6.90 47.38 -11.76
N SER A 9 -6.55 46.86 -12.95
CA SER A 9 -7.47 46.28 -13.93
C SER A 9 -8.23 45.09 -13.35
N ILE A 10 -9.53 45.00 -13.63
CA ILE A 10 -10.43 43.90 -13.22
C ILE A 10 -10.03 42.52 -13.78
N PHE A 11 -9.08 42.44 -14.71
CA PHE A 11 -8.56 41.19 -15.27
C PHE A 11 -7.22 40.73 -14.67
N LYS A 12 -6.70 41.42 -13.64
CA LYS A 12 -5.50 40.97 -12.93
C LYS A 12 -5.88 40.15 -11.70
N LYS A 13 -5.36 38.92 -11.61
CA LYS A 13 -5.41 38.10 -10.39
C LYS A 13 -4.86 38.96 -9.24
N PRO A 14 -5.62 39.18 -8.15
CA PRO A 14 -5.11 39.96 -7.03
C PRO A 14 -3.85 39.26 -6.51
N GLN A 15 -2.73 39.96 -6.53
CA GLN A 15 -1.47 39.45 -6.02
C GLN A 15 -1.57 39.40 -4.49
N ARG A 16 -2.23 38.37 -3.97
CA ARG A 16 -2.25 38.07 -2.54
C ARG A 16 -0.82 37.78 -2.13
N THR A 17 -0.17 38.74 -1.48
CA THR A 17 1.14 38.52 -0.88
C THR A 17 0.99 37.39 0.13
N ALA A 18 1.75 36.31 -0.04
CA ALA A 18 1.72 35.19 0.90
C ALA A 18 1.97 35.70 2.33
N PRO A 19 1.18 35.27 3.33
CA PRO A 19 1.36 35.73 4.70
C PRO A 19 2.75 35.32 5.19
N LYS A 20 3.56 36.30 5.62
CA LYS A 20 4.95 36.10 6.08
C LYS A 20 5.07 35.37 7.44
N ASN A 21 3.95 34.93 8.00
CA ASN A 21 3.85 34.42 9.38
C ASN A 21 4.48 33.03 9.58
N TYR A 22 4.90 32.36 8.50
CA TYR A 22 5.61 31.07 8.59
C TYR A 22 7.11 31.22 8.91
N ILE A 23 7.69 32.41 8.70
CA ILE A 23 9.13 32.65 8.89
C ILE A 23 9.45 33.00 10.36
N THR A 24 8.52 33.62 11.08
CA THR A 24 8.72 34.08 12.47
C THR A 24 8.27 33.09 13.54
N ARG A 25 7.52 32.05 13.16
CA ARG A 25 7.02 31.06 14.13
C ARG A 25 8.09 30.01 14.37
N MET A 26 8.65 29.99 15.59
CA MET A 26 9.55 28.91 16.01
C MET A 26 8.92 27.53 15.75
N PRO A 27 9.68 26.58 15.17
CA PRO A 27 9.22 25.22 14.93
C PRO A 27 8.76 24.51 16.20
N ASP A 28 7.81 23.58 16.07
CA ASP A 28 7.19 22.92 17.21
C ASP A 28 8.17 22.03 17.99
N PHE A 29 9.09 21.32 17.31
CA PHE A 29 10.12 20.52 17.98
C PHE A 29 11.02 21.33 18.93
N LYS A 30 11.15 22.64 18.69
CA LYS A 30 11.90 23.56 19.55
C LYS A 30 11.04 24.12 20.70
N LYS A 31 9.71 24.17 20.54
CA LYS A 31 8.77 24.61 21.59
C LYS A 31 8.40 23.48 22.54
N ASN A 32 8.22 22.27 22.02
CA ASN A 32 7.70 21.12 22.74
C ASN A 32 8.66 19.91 22.63
N PRO A 33 9.90 19.99 23.13
CA PRO A 33 10.90 18.94 22.92
C PRO A 33 10.44 17.55 23.42
N HIS A 34 9.62 17.46 24.46
CA HIS A 34 9.07 16.20 24.96
C HIS A 34 8.19 15.44 23.94
N LYS A 35 7.60 16.14 22.96
CA LYS A 35 6.75 15.51 21.93
C LYS A 35 7.55 14.98 20.74
N TRP A 36 8.84 15.28 20.67
CA TRP A 36 9.66 15.03 19.49
C TRP A 36 10.94 14.31 19.89
N THR A 37 11.13 13.11 19.34
CA THR A 37 12.38 12.38 19.49
C THR A 37 13.33 12.79 18.36
N LYS A 38 14.52 13.29 18.70
CA LYS A 38 15.57 13.58 17.71
C LYS A 38 16.36 12.31 17.45
N TYR A 39 16.22 11.76 16.25
CA TYR A 39 17.12 10.72 15.75
C TYR A 39 18.26 11.39 14.97
N SER A 40 19.50 11.05 15.29
CA SER A 40 20.67 11.43 14.49
C SER A 40 21.23 10.18 13.80
N LEU A 41 21.80 10.37 12.62
CA LEU A 41 22.49 9.32 11.88
C LEU A 41 24.01 9.36 12.11
N GLU A 42 24.49 10.15 13.07
CA GLU A 42 25.92 10.27 13.41
C GLU A 42 26.56 8.93 13.80
N ASP A 43 25.80 8.05 14.46
CA ASP A 43 26.27 6.72 14.86
C ASP A 43 26.22 5.69 13.72
N VAL A 44 25.59 6.03 12.59
CA VAL A 44 25.47 5.15 11.43
C VAL A 44 26.67 5.37 10.52
N GLN A 45 27.48 4.33 10.33
CA GLN A 45 28.57 4.37 9.35
C GLN A 45 28.01 4.70 7.96
N GLU A 46 28.63 5.67 7.28
CA GLU A 46 28.22 6.06 5.94
C GLU A 46 28.32 4.86 4.99
N ILE A 47 27.19 4.48 4.41
CA ILE A 47 27.13 3.40 3.42
C ILE A 47 27.69 3.96 2.11
N THR A 48 28.94 3.62 1.80
CA THR A 48 29.54 3.95 0.50
C THR A 48 28.92 3.13 -0.62
N ASP A 49 28.96 3.65 -1.85
CA ASP A 49 28.48 2.94 -3.04
C ASP A 49 29.19 1.59 -3.23
N GLU A 50 30.46 1.49 -2.84
CA GLU A 50 31.24 0.25 -2.88
C GLU A 50 30.69 -0.78 -1.90
N SER A 51 30.40 -0.38 -0.66
CA SER A 51 29.80 -1.26 0.34
C SER A 51 28.41 -1.72 -0.08
N ASN A 52 27.58 -0.81 -0.61
CA ASN A 52 26.25 -1.15 -1.11
C ASN A 52 26.32 -2.13 -2.29
N LYS A 53 27.22 -1.89 -3.25
CA LYS A 53 27.44 -2.79 -4.38
C LYS A 53 27.90 -4.17 -3.92
N LYS A 54 28.82 -4.25 -2.96
CA LYS A 54 29.28 -5.52 -2.40
C LYS A 54 28.13 -6.28 -1.74
N SER A 55 27.36 -5.62 -0.88
CA SER A 55 26.18 -6.22 -0.23
C SER A 55 25.14 -6.70 -1.25
N ALA A 56 24.88 -5.93 -2.31
CA ALA A 56 23.97 -6.32 -3.37
C ALA A 56 24.48 -7.57 -4.13
N MET A 57 25.77 -7.63 -4.43
CA MET A 57 26.37 -8.80 -5.10
C MET A 57 26.33 -10.05 -4.21
N ASP A 58 26.57 -9.89 -2.91
CA ASP A 58 26.51 -11.01 -1.97
C ASP A 58 25.07 -11.53 -1.81
N PHE A 59 24.07 -10.65 -1.79
CA PHE A 59 22.66 -11.04 -1.84
C PHE A 59 22.29 -11.82 -3.11
N LEU A 60 22.78 -11.39 -4.28
CA LEU A 60 22.57 -12.12 -5.55
C LEU A 60 23.21 -13.51 -5.53
N LYS A 61 24.41 -13.64 -4.94
CA LYS A 61 25.06 -14.95 -4.75
C LYS A 61 24.25 -15.84 -3.82
N GLN A 62 23.75 -15.31 -2.71
CA GLN A 62 22.89 -16.06 -1.78
C GLN A 62 21.62 -16.58 -2.49
N LEU A 63 20.96 -15.74 -3.30
CA LEU A 63 19.81 -16.16 -4.10
C LEU A 63 20.16 -17.25 -5.12
N ALA A 64 21.30 -17.13 -5.79
CA ALA A 64 21.76 -18.13 -6.74
C ALA A 64 22.06 -19.47 -6.04
N ASN A 65 22.73 -19.43 -4.88
CA ASN A 65 23.02 -20.62 -4.08
C ASN A 65 21.72 -21.28 -3.59
N ARG A 66 20.74 -20.50 -3.14
CA ARG A 66 19.43 -21.03 -2.75
C ARG A 66 18.74 -21.75 -3.89
N ARG A 67 18.78 -21.20 -5.11
CA ARG A 67 18.21 -21.85 -6.31
C ARG A 67 18.93 -23.16 -6.64
N LYS A 68 20.25 -23.20 -6.52
CA LYS A 68 21.04 -24.43 -6.75
C LYS A 68 20.74 -25.51 -5.71
N LEU A 69 20.58 -25.13 -4.44
CA LEU A 69 20.19 -26.04 -3.37
C LEU A 69 18.78 -26.60 -3.60
N GLU A 70 17.81 -25.75 -3.97
CA GLU A 70 16.46 -26.21 -4.35
C GLU A 70 16.45 -27.16 -5.55
N GLN A 71 17.47 -27.08 -6.43
CA GLN A 71 17.64 -27.95 -7.60
C GLN A 71 18.51 -29.19 -7.31
N GLY A 72 19.00 -29.38 -6.08
CA GLY A 72 19.83 -30.52 -5.70
C GLY A 72 21.23 -30.54 -6.34
N LEU A 73 21.74 -29.38 -6.80
CA LEU A 73 23.01 -29.26 -7.53
C LEU A 73 24.21 -28.92 -6.60
N MET A 74 23.99 -28.76 -5.30
CA MET A 74 25.02 -28.48 -4.29
C MET A 74 24.73 -29.27 -3.01
N GLU A 75 25.77 -29.84 -2.41
CA GLU A 75 25.74 -30.57 -1.14
C GLU A 75 25.90 -29.60 0.04
N ASP A 76 25.24 -29.89 1.16
CA ASP A 76 24.99 -29.04 2.35
C ASP A 76 26.26 -28.63 3.15
N GLU A 77 27.28 -28.10 2.50
CA GLU A 77 28.42 -27.53 3.23
C GLU A 77 28.11 -26.08 3.64
N LYS A 78 27.56 -25.97 4.86
CA LYS A 78 27.49 -24.76 5.72
C LYS A 78 26.44 -23.72 5.35
N MET A 79 25.17 -24.09 5.45
CA MET A 79 24.04 -23.15 5.39
C MET A 79 23.14 -23.24 6.63
N ASP A 80 23.73 -23.44 7.82
CA ASP A 80 23.00 -23.58 9.09
C ASP A 80 22.26 -22.30 9.54
N ASP A 81 22.55 -21.15 8.92
CA ASP A 81 22.04 -19.84 9.36
C ASP A 81 20.99 -19.22 8.42
N LEU A 82 20.51 -19.96 7.40
CA LEU A 82 19.44 -19.46 6.54
C LEU A 82 18.07 -19.78 7.12
N PRO A 83 17.16 -18.78 7.21
CA PRO A 83 15.81 -19.02 7.65
C PRO A 83 15.11 -20.01 6.71
N SER A 84 14.53 -21.06 7.30
CA SER A 84 13.75 -22.07 6.58
C SER A 84 12.74 -21.42 5.62
N LYS A 85 12.55 -22.01 4.45
CA LYS A 85 11.60 -21.53 3.43
C LYS A 85 10.23 -21.24 4.06
N ILE A 86 9.80 -19.99 4.02
CA ILE A 86 8.49 -19.57 4.54
C ILE A 86 7.41 -20.21 3.67
N VAL A 87 6.75 -21.24 4.20
CA VAL A 87 5.60 -21.89 3.56
C VAL A 87 4.33 -21.25 4.11
N PHE A 88 3.55 -20.59 3.26
CA PHE A 88 2.24 -20.09 3.64
C PHE A 88 1.22 -21.21 3.53
N ASN A 89 0.61 -21.59 4.66
CA ASN A 89 -0.54 -22.49 4.66
C ASN A 89 -1.71 -21.79 3.96
N LYS A 90 -1.98 -22.17 2.71
CA LYS A 90 -3.17 -21.72 2.00
C LYS A 90 -4.38 -22.39 2.65
N HIS A 91 -5.27 -21.60 3.24
CA HIS A 91 -6.55 -22.10 3.71
C HIS A 91 -7.35 -22.58 2.49
N ILE A 92 -7.40 -23.89 2.28
CA ILE A 92 -8.28 -24.49 1.27
C ILE A 92 -9.68 -24.42 1.87
N LYS A 93 -10.47 -23.42 1.44
CA LYS A 93 -11.91 -23.44 1.67
C LYS A 93 -12.42 -24.69 0.95
N LYS A 94 -12.79 -25.72 1.72
CA LYS A 94 -13.57 -26.85 1.23
C LYS A 94 -14.91 -26.28 0.79
N ASN A 95 -14.99 -25.85 -0.46
CA ASN A 95 -16.27 -25.75 -1.13
C ASN A 95 -16.72 -27.20 -1.29
N SER A 96 -17.56 -27.63 -0.35
CA SER A 96 -18.41 -28.80 -0.51
C SER A 96 -19.11 -28.68 -1.86
N ASN A 97 -18.90 -29.68 -2.71
CA ASN A 97 -19.52 -29.90 -4.01
C ASN A 97 -18.90 -29.06 -5.14
N ASP A 98 -17.98 -29.64 -5.91
CA ASP A 98 -18.36 -30.31 -7.15
C ASP A 98 -17.15 -30.92 -7.88
N GLN A 99 -17.40 -32.10 -8.43
CA GLN A 99 -16.49 -32.95 -9.18
C GLN A 99 -16.16 -32.36 -10.56
N GLU A 100 -14.94 -32.64 -11.03
CA GLU A 100 -14.58 -32.89 -12.44
C GLU A 100 -14.88 -31.83 -13.52
N LYS A 101 -13.84 -31.19 -14.05
CA LYS A 101 -13.26 -31.54 -15.37
C LYS A 101 -12.22 -30.52 -15.82
N VAL A 102 -11.07 -31.08 -16.19
CA VAL A 102 -10.08 -30.48 -17.09
C VAL A 102 -10.70 -30.39 -18.49
N SER A 103 -10.72 -29.22 -19.12
CA SER A 103 -10.55 -29.08 -20.58
C SER A 103 -10.47 -27.63 -21.03
N GLU A 104 -9.43 -27.40 -21.81
CA GLU A 104 -9.11 -26.33 -22.75
C GLU A 104 -10.29 -25.72 -23.55
N THR A 105 -10.16 -24.41 -23.82
CA THR A 105 -10.66 -23.63 -25.00
C THR A 105 -12.11 -23.78 -25.46
N GLN A 106 -12.88 -22.68 -25.43
CA GLN A 106 -13.32 -21.94 -26.63
C GLN A 106 -14.30 -20.81 -26.26
N SER A 107 -14.05 -19.67 -26.89
CA SER A 107 -14.91 -18.51 -27.01
C SER A 107 -16.21 -18.85 -27.75
N THR A 108 -17.37 -18.49 -27.18
CA THR A 108 -18.55 -18.11 -27.96
C THR A 108 -19.39 -17.09 -27.21
N GLU A 109 -19.80 -16.09 -27.97
CA GLU A 109 -20.52 -14.90 -27.59
C GLU A 109 -21.94 -15.20 -27.09
N SER A 110 -22.36 -14.55 -26.01
CA SER A 110 -23.76 -14.13 -25.88
C SER A 110 -23.85 -12.82 -25.11
N ASN A 111 -24.50 -11.89 -25.77
CA ASN A 111 -24.63 -10.48 -25.46
C ASN A 111 -25.65 -10.28 -24.32
N SER A 112 -25.23 -9.79 -23.15
CA SER A 112 -26.09 -9.17 -22.14
C SER A 112 -25.28 -8.40 -21.08
N GLU A 113 -25.08 -7.12 -21.35
CA GLU A 113 -25.13 -5.99 -20.40
C GLU A 113 -24.96 -6.29 -18.89
N LYS A 114 -23.72 -6.55 -18.50
CA LYS A 114 -23.07 -6.12 -17.26
C LYS A 114 -21.64 -6.63 -17.32
N SER A 115 -20.70 -5.73 -17.55
CA SER A 115 -19.29 -6.04 -17.58
C SER A 115 -18.82 -6.40 -16.16
N GLN A 116 -18.98 -7.66 -15.78
CA GLN A 116 -18.44 -8.20 -14.54
C GLN A 116 -16.92 -8.30 -14.64
N LEU A 117 -16.23 -8.15 -13.51
CA LEU A 117 -14.78 -8.36 -13.46
C LEU A 117 -14.47 -9.79 -13.88
N SER A 118 -13.67 -9.95 -14.93
CA SER A 118 -13.22 -11.27 -15.40
C SER A 118 -11.83 -11.57 -14.85
N PHE A 119 -11.56 -12.84 -14.57
CA PHE A 119 -10.25 -13.30 -14.07
C PHE A 119 -9.61 -14.21 -15.10
N ASN A 120 -8.55 -13.72 -15.76
CA ASN A 120 -7.81 -14.46 -16.77
C ASN A 120 -6.43 -14.85 -16.23
N HIS A 121 -6.25 -16.14 -15.96
CA HIS A 121 -4.96 -16.80 -15.74
C HIS A 121 -3.96 -15.98 -14.88
N SER A 122 -4.40 -15.53 -13.69
CA SER A 122 -3.68 -14.70 -12.69
C SER A 122 -3.99 -13.19 -12.67
N LYS A 123 -4.68 -12.64 -13.66
CA LYS A 123 -5.00 -11.21 -13.73
C LYS A 123 -6.50 -10.97 -13.63
N VAL A 124 -6.89 -10.05 -12.75
CA VAL A 124 -8.24 -9.51 -12.72
C VAL A 124 -8.31 -8.41 -13.77
N ILE A 125 -9.17 -8.57 -14.78
CA ILE A 125 -9.44 -7.55 -15.79
C ILE A 125 -10.64 -6.74 -15.32
N MET A 126 -10.41 -5.45 -15.11
CA MET A 126 -11.48 -4.52 -14.78
C MET A 126 -12.28 -4.21 -16.05
N PRO A 127 -13.61 -4.13 -15.98
CA PRO A 127 -14.42 -3.72 -17.11
C PRO A 127 -14.05 -2.30 -17.56
N GLU A 128 -14.18 -2.04 -18.86
CA GLU A 128 -14.02 -0.72 -19.43
C GLU A 128 -15.05 0.25 -18.82
N TYR A 129 -14.57 1.37 -18.29
CA TYR A 129 -15.40 2.37 -17.64
C TYR A 129 -15.53 3.61 -18.52
N ASN A 130 -16.69 3.78 -19.15
CA ASN A 130 -16.97 4.97 -19.94
C ASN A 130 -17.36 6.14 -19.01
N ILE A 131 -16.45 7.12 -18.92
CA ILE A 131 -16.66 8.33 -18.10
C ILE A 131 -17.80 9.16 -18.71
N GLY A 132 -18.81 9.47 -17.91
CA GLY A 132 -19.96 10.29 -18.32
C GLY A 132 -21.26 9.52 -18.55
N GLN A 133 -21.24 8.19 -18.56
CA GLN A 133 -22.46 7.38 -18.69
C GLN A 133 -23.16 7.21 -17.33
N LYS A 134 -24.38 7.73 -17.20
CA LYS A 134 -25.18 7.63 -15.97
C LYS A 134 -25.72 6.20 -15.82
N VAL A 135 -25.10 5.40 -14.95
CA VAL A 135 -25.58 4.05 -14.64
C VAL A 135 -26.93 4.13 -13.90
N PRO A 136 -27.99 3.44 -14.35
CA PRO A 136 -29.27 3.45 -13.66
C PRO A 136 -29.13 2.77 -12.29
N ARG A 137 -29.34 3.54 -11.22
CA ARG A 137 -29.32 3.02 -9.85
C ARG A 137 -30.61 2.22 -9.61
N LYS A 138 -30.48 0.92 -9.34
CA LYS A 138 -31.60 0.13 -8.78
C LYS A 138 -31.79 0.53 -7.32
N ASN A 139 -32.98 1.03 -6.99
CA ASN A 139 -33.34 1.45 -5.64
C ASN A 139 -33.37 0.24 -4.69
N ARG A 140 -32.30 0.04 -3.92
CA ARG A 140 -32.30 -0.90 -2.79
C ARG A 140 -32.79 -0.14 -1.55
N ASN A 141 -34.10 -0.14 -1.33
CA ASN A 141 -34.68 0.25 -0.05
C ASN A 141 -34.37 -0.84 0.99
N LEU A 142 -33.26 -0.69 1.72
CA LEU A 142 -33.06 -1.40 2.99
C LEU A 142 -33.00 -0.35 4.10
N LYS A 143 -34.06 -0.28 4.91
CA LYS A 143 -34.04 0.38 6.21
C LYS A 143 -33.00 -0.34 7.06
N ARG A 144 -31.82 0.26 7.25
CA ARG A 144 -30.84 -0.18 8.25
C ARG A 144 -31.07 0.64 9.51
N ASN A 145 -31.42 -0.02 10.61
CA ASN A 145 -31.42 0.60 11.92
C ASN A 145 -30.00 1.11 12.20
N LYS A 146 -29.87 2.41 12.51
CA LYS A 146 -28.59 2.99 12.92
C LYS A 146 -28.25 2.42 14.30
N PRO A 147 -27.09 1.78 14.50
CA PRO A 147 -26.59 1.55 15.84
C PRO A 147 -26.24 2.89 16.48
N GLU A 148 -26.60 3.05 17.75
CA GLU A 148 -26.25 4.23 18.55
C GLU A 148 -24.73 4.39 18.59
N LYS A 149 -24.26 5.62 18.41
CA LYS A 149 -22.85 5.97 18.50
C LYS A 149 -22.49 6.08 19.98
N SER A 150 -21.96 5.01 20.57
CA SER A 150 -21.12 5.17 21.76
C SER A 150 -19.82 5.86 21.34
N ASN A 151 -19.38 6.86 22.09
CA ASN A 151 -18.18 7.67 21.80
C ASN A 151 -16.87 6.94 22.12
N GLU A 152 -16.91 5.64 22.37
CA GLU A 152 -15.78 4.89 22.91
C GLU A 152 -15.61 3.60 22.10
N LEU A 153 -14.46 3.51 21.45
CA LEU A 153 -14.00 2.30 20.76
C LEU A 153 -13.28 1.44 21.81
N ARG A 154 -13.93 0.38 22.30
CA ARG A 154 -13.25 -0.61 23.17
C ARG A 154 -12.40 -1.54 22.30
N LEU A 155 -11.14 -1.69 22.67
CA LEU A 155 -10.17 -2.53 21.97
C LEU A 155 -9.87 -3.75 22.85
N ASP A 156 -10.70 -4.78 22.75
CA ASP A 156 -10.70 -5.99 23.60
C ASP A 156 -9.42 -6.85 23.52
N HIS A 157 -8.44 -6.45 22.72
CA HIS A 157 -7.16 -7.15 22.52
C HIS A 157 -5.97 -6.46 23.20
N LEU A 158 -6.21 -5.36 23.92
CA LEU A 158 -5.15 -4.54 24.56
C LEU A 158 -5.03 -4.79 26.06
N ASP A 159 -5.92 -5.59 26.65
CA ASP A 159 -5.84 -5.97 28.06
C ASP A 159 -4.82 -7.13 28.18
N PHE A 160 -3.53 -6.78 28.16
CA PHE A 160 -2.51 -7.67 28.67
C PHE A 160 -2.52 -7.53 30.20
N GLU A 161 -2.99 -8.57 30.88
CA GLU A 161 -2.74 -8.78 32.31
C GLU A 161 -1.23 -8.91 32.49
N ASP A 162 -0.59 -7.90 33.09
CA ASP A 162 0.80 -7.99 33.54
C ASP A 162 0.85 -8.89 34.79
N GLU A 163 1.49 -10.06 34.65
CA GLU A 163 1.96 -10.93 35.74
C GLU A 163 3.44 -10.62 36.06
#